data_AF-A0A9Q1LDY2-F1
#
_entry.id   AF-A0A9Q1LDY2-F1
#
_cell.length_a   1.000
_cell.length_b   1.000
_cell.length_c   1.000
_cell.angle_alpha   90.00
_cell.angle_beta   90.00
_cell.angle_gamma   90.00
#
_symmetry.space_group_name_H-M   'P 1'
#
loop_
_entity.id
_entity.type
_entity.pdbx_description
1 polymer ?
#
loop_
_entity_poly.entity_id
_entity_poly.type
_entity_poly.pdbx_seq_one_letter_code
_entity_poly.pdbx_strand_id
1 'polypeptide(L)'
;MAGVLNISTAPIFRPISVQKKLSINNRINRVLSVKPMAQSSDSSNGVSTKSEPKSSSSFSPPPNFKAPKPKPFTPRSDKILDILSASLALVFRLGTGALVSGYSASFVSKDEVPSDQYALGIAGFKVKESSNLGPRPEKPIEIYEFESCPFCRKVREIVAVLDLDVLFYPCPRNGPNFRPKVGQMGGKQQFPYMVDPNTGVAMYESDAIIKYLVGKYGDGNVPLLLSLGLFTTLTAGFAMIGRMGKGTSYRPSKLPPKPLELWAYEPSPFCKVVREVLVELELPHILHSCARGSPKRQVLYERVGHFQVPYLEDPNTGVQMFESADIVDYIQATYAL
;
A
#
# COMPACT_ATOMS: atom_id res chain seq x y z
N MET A 1 -50.40 -40.04 56.49
CA MET A 1 -50.09 -40.22 57.92
C MET A 1 -48.61 -40.52 58.04
N ALA A 2 -47.96 -39.87 59.01
CA ALA A 2 -46.51 -39.85 59.30
C ALA A 2 -45.65 -39.09 58.27
N GLY A 3 -44.81 -38.13 58.63
CA GLY A 3 -44.46 -37.56 59.93
C GLY A 3 -43.38 -36.51 59.69
N VAL A 4 -43.57 -35.32 60.26
CA VAL A 4 -42.70 -34.14 60.09
C VAL A 4 -41.46 -34.31 60.97
N LEU A 5 -40.28 -34.02 60.43
CA LEU A 5 -39.09 -33.68 61.22
C LEU A 5 -38.56 -32.32 60.74
N ASN A 6 -38.56 -31.38 61.68
CA ASN A 6 -38.18 -29.99 61.52
C ASN A 6 -36.81 -29.79 62.18
N ILE A 7 -35.82 -29.27 61.47
CA ILE A 7 -34.53 -28.85 62.04
C ILE A 7 -34.19 -27.48 61.45
N SER A 8 -34.15 -26.47 62.32
CA SER A 8 -33.71 -25.10 62.05
C SER A 8 -32.19 -24.96 62.15
N THR A 9 -31.65 -23.95 61.46
CA THR A 9 -30.35 -23.20 61.58
C THR A 9 -29.69 -23.08 60.19
N ALA A 10 -29.10 -21.99 59.71
CA ALA A 10 -28.90 -20.58 60.07
C ALA A 10 -28.49 -19.84 58.75
N PRO A 11 -28.53 -18.50 58.64
CA PRO A 11 -28.36 -17.81 57.36
C PRO A 11 -26.89 -17.71 56.93
N ILE A 12 -26.70 -17.94 55.63
CA ILE A 12 -25.44 -17.85 54.88
C ILE A 12 -24.98 -16.39 54.78
N PHE A 13 -23.67 -16.22 54.91
CA PHE A 13 -22.89 -14.98 54.94
C PHE A 13 -23.20 -13.96 53.83
N ARG A 14 -23.22 -12.67 54.23
CA ARG A 14 -23.20 -11.47 53.37
C ARG A 14 -21.90 -11.38 52.54
N PRO A 15 -21.91 -10.86 51.31
CA PRO A 15 -20.69 -10.57 50.58
C PRO A 15 -20.07 -9.25 51.06
N ILE A 16 -18.78 -9.32 51.39
CA ILE A 16 -17.91 -8.19 51.74
C ILE A 16 -17.47 -7.49 50.45
N SER A 17 -17.77 -6.20 50.34
CA SER A 17 -17.23 -5.30 49.32
C SER A 17 -15.76 -5.04 49.59
N VAL A 18 -14.88 -5.43 48.66
CA VAL A 18 -13.45 -5.09 48.67
C VAL A 18 -13.16 -4.20 47.47
N GLN A 19 -13.07 -2.89 47.72
CA GLN A 19 -12.46 -1.94 46.80
C GLN A 19 -10.95 -2.16 46.76
N LYS A 20 -10.43 -2.76 45.68
CA LYS A 20 -9.02 -2.68 45.34
C LYS A 20 -8.80 -1.43 44.47
N LYS A 21 -8.22 -0.39 45.06
CA LYS A 21 -7.53 0.69 44.32
C LYS A 21 -6.32 0.09 43.64
N LEU A 22 -6.37 -0.04 42.32
CA LEU A 22 -5.18 -0.24 41.48
C LEU A 22 -4.69 1.13 41.03
N SER A 23 -3.57 1.55 41.63
CA SER A 23 -2.75 2.67 41.18
C SER A 23 -2.10 2.28 39.85
N ILE A 24 -2.56 2.88 38.75
CA ILE A 24 -1.89 2.80 37.45
C ILE A 24 -0.96 4.01 37.37
N ASN A 25 0.34 3.74 37.51
CA ASN A 25 1.40 4.69 37.20
C ASN A 25 1.37 4.99 35.69
N ASN A 26 0.88 6.17 35.32
CA ASN A 26 1.05 6.76 34.00
C ASN A 26 2.54 7.11 33.78
N ARG A 27 3.32 6.17 33.24
CA ARG A 27 4.56 6.52 32.55
C ARG A 27 4.22 6.99 31.14
N ILE A 28 4.15 8.31 31.02
CA ILE A 28 4.10 9.06 29.76
C ILE A 28 5.34 8.65 28.93
N ASN A 29 5.13 7.85 27.88
CA ASN A 29 6.13 7.70 26.84
C ASN A 29 6.23 9.03 26.08
N ARG A 30 7.40 9.66 26.15
CA ARG A 30 7.78 10.85 25.39
C ARG A 30 7.52 10.60 23.90
N VAL A 31 6.48 11.24 23.38
CA VAL A 31 6.34 11.52 21.94
C VAL A 31 7.39 12.58 21.62
N LEU A 32 8.44 12.22 20.89
CA LEU A 32 9.36 13.19 20.29
C LEU A 32 8.63 13.85 19.11
N SER A 33 7.85 14.89 19.43
CA SER A 33 7.28 15.82 18.46
C SER A 33 8.39 16.79 18.06
N VAL A 34 8.94 16.64 16.85
CA VAL A 34 9.86 17.61 16.28
C VAL A 34 9.00 18.72 15.66
N LYS A 35 8.98 19.89 16.30
CA LYS A 35 8.31 21.09 15.77
C LYS A 35 9.00 21.56 14.48
N PRO A 36 8.25 22.06 13.49
CA PRO A 36 8.82 22.80 12.38
C PRO A 36 9.25 24.19 12.87
N MET A 37 10.48 24.60 12.52
CA MET A 37 10.98 25.96 12.76
C MET A 37 10.65 26.80 11.51
N ALA A 38 9.67 27.71 11.65
CA ALA A 38 9.42 28.78 10.69
C ALA A 38 10.29 30.00 11.04
N GLN A 39 10.70 30.71 9.98
CA GLN A 39 11.83 31.63 9.84
C GLN A 39 11.71 32.95 10.61
N SER A 40 12.88 33.55 10.91
CA SER A 40 13.16 34.96 10.55
C SER A 40 14.65 35.26 10.64
N SER A 41 15.22 35.72 9.52
CA SER A 41 16.28 36.74 9.51
C SER A 41 16.43 37.21 8.07
N ASP A 42 15.94 38.43 7.84
CA ASP A 42 16.32 39.24 6.69
C ASP A 42 17.83 39.50 6.72
N SER A 43 18.50 39.24 5.61
CA SER A 43 19.69 39.99 5.21
C SER A 43 19.94 39.78 3.72
N SER A 44 19.78 40.87 2.99
CA SER A 44 20.11 41.08 1.59
C SER A 44 21.56 40.77 1.28
N ASN A 45 21.81 39.93 0.28
CA ASN A 45 22.85 40.16 -0.73
C ASN A 45 22.64 39.23 -1.92
N GLY A 46 22.64 39.82 -3.11
CA GLY A 46 22.37 39.13 -4.36
C GLY A 46 23.56 38.34 -4.91
N VAL A 47 23.28 37.77 -6.08
CA VAL A 47 24.21 37.29 -7.13
C VAL A 47 24.38 35.77 -7.26
N SER A 48 24.10 35.35 -8.50
CA SER A 48 24.49 34.13 -9.21
C SER A 48 23.64 32.87 -9.02
N THR A 49 22.62 32.81 -9.89
CA THR A 49 22.04 31.60 -10.48
C THR A 49 23.15 30.64 -10.92
N LYS A 50 23.36 29.58 -10.15
CA LYS A 50 24.19 28.44 -10.55
C LYS A 50 23.27 27.30 -10.96
N SER A 51 23.28 27.06 -12.27
CA SER A 51 22.62 26.00 -13.03
C SER A 51 22.64 24.63 -12.35
N GLU A 52 21.47 24.01 -12.26
CA GLU A 52 21.33 22.56 -12.05
C GLU A 52 21.98 21.78 -13.23
N PRO A 53 22.63 20.63 -12.98
CA PRO A 53 23.21 19.84 -14.05
C PRO A 53 22.10 19.14 -14.85
N LYS A 54 21.99 19.48 -16.14
CA LYS A 54 21.20 18.74 -17.12
C LYS A 54 21.83 17.36 -17.37
N SER A 55 21.29 16.30 -16.77
CA SER A 55 21.46 14.93 -17.28
C SER A 55 20.31 14.62 -18.23
N SER A 56 20.40 15.07 -19.48
CA SER A 56 19.44 14.74 -20.53
C SER A 56 19.67 13.32 -21.06
N SER A 57 19.44 12.29 -20.22
CA SER A 57 19.10 10.97 -20.75
C SER A 57 17.64 11.03 -21.18
N SER A 58 17.39 11.27 -22.47
CA SER A 58 16.02 11.16 -23.00
C SER A 58 15.61 9.70 -22.94
N PHE A 59 14.71 9.35 -22.03
CA PHE A 59 14.12 8.03 -22.00
C PHE A 59 13.28 7.84 -23.27
N SER A 60 13.47 6.71 -23.95
CA SER A 60 12.67 6.32 -25.11
C SER A 60 12.16 4.90 -24.90
N PRO A 61 10.98 4.55 -25.47
CA PRO A 61 10.53 3.17 -25.48
C PRO A 61 11.59 2.26 -26.14
N PRO A 62 11.63 0.96 -25.78
CA PRO A 62 12.48 -0.01 -26.46
C PRO A 62 12.22 -0.03 -27.99
N PRO A 63 13.23 -0.34 -28.82
CA PRO A 63 13.05 -0.43 -30.27
C PRO A 63 11.90 -1.38 -30.65
N ASN A 64 11.05 -0.96 -31.59
CA ASN A 64 9.86 -1.72 -32.05
C ASN A 64 8.82 -2.03 -30.95
N PHE A 65 8.78 -1.25 -29.87
CA PHE A 65 7.78 -1.43 -28.81
C PHE A 65 6.35 -1.32 -29.35
N LYS A 66 5.51 -2.31 -29.00
CA LYS A 66 4.07 -2.28 -29.22
C LYS A 66 3.39 -2.68 -27.93
N ALA A 67 2.47 -1.84 -27.45
CA ALA A 67 1.70 -2.17 -26.26
C ALA A 67 0.89 -3.46 -26.49
N PRO A 68 0.92 -4.42 -25.55
CA PRO A 68 0.19 -5.67 -25.67
C PRO A 68 -1.31 -5.42 -25.61
N LYS A 69 -2.07 -6.29 -26.29
CA LYS A 69 -3.52 -6.32 -26.14
C LYS A 69 -3.88 -6.95 -24.78
N PRO A 70 -4.80 -6.38 -24.00
CA PRO A 70 -5.20 -6.92 -22.71
C PRO A 70 -5.75 -8.35 -22.81
N LYS A 71 -5.29 -9.24 -21.93
CA LYS A 71 -5.73 -10.63 -21.80
C LYS A 71 -6.15 -10.90 -20.35
N PRO A 72 -7.46 -10.98 -20.06
CA PRO A 72 -7.93 -11.18 -18.68
C PRO A 72 -7.38 -12.48 -18.07
N PHE A 73 -6.82 -12.37 -16.86
CA PHE A 73 -6.44 -13.48 -15.97
C PHE A 73 -5.54 -14.58 -16.57
N THR A 74 -4.85 -14.29 -17.66
CA THR A 74 -4.05 -15.29 -18.37
C THR A 74 -2.57 -14.98 -18.19
N PRO A 75 -1.86 -15.59 -17.22
CA PRO A 75 -0.42 -15.41 -17.08
C PRO A 75 0.29 -15.89 -18.35
N ARG A 76 1.36 -15.19 -18.74
CA ARG A 76 2.28 -15.66 -19.78
C ARG A 76 2.88 -17.01 -19.34
N SER A 77 3.04 -17.95 -20.26
CA SER A 77 3.38 -19.34 -19.94
C SER A 77 4.71 -19.49 -19.18
N ASP A 78 5.68 -18.63 -19.46
CA ASP A 78 6.99 -18.57 -18.76
C ASP A 78 6.90 -17.95 -17.35
N LYS A 79 5.79 -17.29 -17.01
CA LYS A 79 5.59 -16.59 -15.73
C LYS A 79 4.61 -17.29 -14.77
N ILE A 80 4.12 -18.48 -15.11
CA ILE A 80 3.12 -19.19 -14.29
C ILE A 80 3.61 -19.41 -12.85
N LEU A 81 4.84 -19.89 -12.66
CA LEU A 81 5.41 -20.12 -11.33
C LEU A 81 5.61 -18.82 -10.54
N ASP A 82 5.93 -17.73 -11.23
CA ASP A 82 6.06 -16.41 -10.62
C ASP A 82 4.71 -15.89 -10.13
N ILE A 83 3.63 -16.08 -10.90
CA ILE A 83 2.29 -15.67 -10.48
C ILE A 83 1.77 -16.56 -9.36
N LEU A 84 1.97 -17.88 -9.45
CA LEU A 84 1.56 -18.83 -8.42
C LEU A 84 2.26 -18.58 -7.08
N SER A 85 3.57 -18.33 -7.10
CA SER A 85 4.30 -18.03 -5.87
C SER A 85 3.97 -16.63 -5.32
N ALA A 86 3.60 -15.68 -6.17
CA ALA A 86 3.10 -14.37 -5.74
C ALA A 86 1.70 -14.44 -5.11
N SER A 87 0.87 -15.42 -5.48
CA SER A 87 -0.49 -15.55 -4.93
C SER A 87 -0.51 -16.07 -3.49
N LEU A 88 0.61 -16.58 -2.96
CA LEU A 88 0.74 -16.94 -1.53
C LEU A 88 0.37 -15.77 -0.62
N ALA A 89 0.63 -14.52 -1.04
CA ALA A 89 0.28 -13.34 -0.26
C ALA A 89 -1.23 -13.25 -0.01
N LEU A 90 -2.05 -13.57 -1.02
CA LEU A 90 -3.51 -13.57 -0.89
C LEU A 90 -3.98 -14.60 0.17
N VAL A 91 -3.35 -15.77 0.18
CA VAL A 91 -3.67 -16.87 1.11
C VAL A 91 -3.23 -16.51 2.54
N PHE A 92 -1.95 -16.18 2.76
CA PHE A 92 -1.43 -15.94 4.10
C PHE A 92 -1.95 -14.64 4.74
N ARG A 93 -2.38 -13.67 3.92
CA ARG A 93 -2.98 -12.42 4.41
C ARG A 93 -4.50 -12.42 4.37
N LEU A 94 -5.13 -13.55 4.04
CA LEU A 94 -6.59 -13.71 3.99
C LEU A 94 -7.28 -12.58 3.22
N GLY A 95 -6.68 -12.14 2.11
CA GLY A 95 -7.21 -11.04 1.30
C GLY A 95 -7.14 -9.64 1.92
N THR A 96 -6.33 -9.40 2.96
CA THR A 96 -6.16 -8.04 3.52
C THR A 96 -5.73 -7.05 2.42
N GLY A 97 -6.45 -5.93 2.27
CA GLY A 97 -6.22 -4.97 1.19
C GLY A 97 -6.90 -5.31 -0.14
N ALA A 98 -7.70 -6.37 -0.20
CA ALA A 98 -8.46 -6.72 -1.41
C ALA A 98 -9.70 -5.84 -1.58
N LEU A 99 -10.27 -5.39 -0.47
CA LEU A 99 -11.46 -4.54 -0.40
C LEU A 99 -11.08 -3.19 0.21
N VAL A 100 -11.69 -2.13 -0.29
CA VAL A 100 -11.58 -0.80 0.33
C VAL A 100 -12.42 -0.69 1.61
N SER A 101 -12.20 0.34 2.41
CA SER A 101 -12.98 0.62 3.61
C SER A 101 -14.45 0.91 3.26
N GLY A 102 -15.36 0.37 4.07
CA GLY A 102 -16.80 0.47 3.83
C GLY A 102 -17.29 -0.23 2.56
N TYR A 103 -16.53 -1.22 2.04
CA TYR A 103 -16.94 -1.99 0.87
C TYR A 103 -18.32 -2.61 1.05
N SER A 104 -19.18 -2.42 0.04
CA SER A 104 -20.47 -3.07 -0.08
C SER A 104 -20.67 -3.53 -1.52
N ALA A 105 -21.45 -4.59 -1.70
CA ALA A 105 -21.75 -5.16 -3.00
C ALA A 105 -23.19 -5.63 -3.08
N SER A 106 -23.82 -5.39 -4.24
CA SER A 106 -25.10 -5.97 -4.61
C SER A 106 -25.02 -6.66 -5.97
N PHE A 107 -25.77 -7.74 -6.11
CA PHE A 107 -25.92 -8.42 -7.39
C PHE A 107 -27.11 -7.82 -8.13
N VAL A 108 -26.88 -7.39 -9.36
CA VAL A 108 -27.89 -6.81 -10.23
C VAL A 108 -27.91 -7.57 -11.56
N SER A 109 -29.05 -7.50 -12.27
CA SER A 109 -29.14 -8.07 -13.61
C SER A 109 -28.22 -7.33 -14.59
N LYS A 110 -27.89 -7.94 -15.72
CA LYS A 110 -26.96 -7.33 -16.70
C LYS A 110 -27.48 -6.02 -17.27
N ASP A 111 -28.80 -5.93 -17.43
CA ASP A 111 -29.51 -4.82 -18.07
C ASP A 111 -29.59 -3.59 -17.16
N GLU A 112 -29.40 -3.77 -15.85
CA GLU A 112 -29.44 -2.68 -14.85
C GLU A 112 -28.14 -1.89 -14.74
N VAL A 113 -27.02 -2.40 -15.30
CA VAL A 113 -25.74 -1.67 -15.27
C VAL A 113 -25.48 -1.08 -16.65
N PRO A 114 -25.51 0.26 -16.77
CA PRO A 114 -25.13 0.97 -17.98
C PRO A 114 -23.78 0.53 -18.56
N SER A 115 -23.63 0.61 -19.88
CA SER A 115 -22.42 0.16 -20.59
C SER A 115 -21.18 1.02 -20.32
N ASP A 116 -21.39 2.26 -19.90
CA ASP A 116 -20.37 3.21 -19.44
C ASP A 116 -19.91 2.93 -17.99
N GLN A 117 -20.63 2.11 -17.22
CA GLN A 117 -20.24 1.74 -15.85
C GLN A 117 -19.48 0.42 -15.79
N TYR A 118 -18.31 0.45 -15.15
CA TYR A 118 -17.58 -0.72 -14.74
C TYR A 118 -18.39 -1.53 -13.72
N ALA A 119 -18.59 -2.81 -14.02
CA ALA A 119 -19.08 -3.78 -13.04
C ALA A 119 -18.44 -5.14 -13.30
N LEU A 120 -18.18 -5.87 -12.22
CA LEU A 120 -17.67 -7.23 -12.33
C LEU A 120 -18.80 -8.19 -12.72
N GLY A 121 -18.64 -8.90 -13.83
CA GLY A 121 -19.55 -9.98 -14.20
C GLY A 121 -19.25 -11.27 -13.41
N ILE A 122 -20.25 -11.84 -12.74
CA ILE A 122 -20.15 -13.15 -12.07
C ILE A 122 -21.39 -13.98 -12.41
N ALA A 123 -21.19 -15.15 -13.02
CA ALA A 123 -22.25 -16.15 -13.26
C ALA A 123 -23.55 -15.58 -13.88
N GLY A 124 -23.43 -14.62 -14.81
CA GLY A 124 -24.58 -14.00 -15.47
C GLY A 124 -25.16 -12.77 -14.76
N PHE A 125 -24.69 -12.45 -13.55
CA PHE A 125 -25.00 -11.20 -12.84
C PHE A 125 -23.87 -10.19 -12.98
N LYS A 126 -24.17 -8.92 -12.70
CA LYS A 126 -23.16 -7.89 -12.47
C LYS A 126 -23.13 -7.54 -10.99
N VAL A 127 -21.92 -7.32 -10.47
CA VAL A 127 -21.70 -6.88 -9.09
C VAL A 127 -21.54 -5.38 -9.10
N LYS A 128 -22.51 -4.68 -8.51
CA LYS A 128 -22.40 -3.26 -8.23
C LYS A 128 -21.70 -3.08 -6.89
N GLU A 129 -20.54 -2.45 -6.93
CA GLU A 129 -19.71 -2.23 -5.75
C GLU A 129 -19.81 -0.77 -5.29
N SER A 130 -19.73 -0.55 -3.99
CA SER A 130 -19.60 0.78 -3.41
C SER A 130 -18.64 0.75 -2.22
N SER A 131 -18.28 1.94 -1.74
CA SER A 131 -17.31 2.15 -0.67
C SER A 131 -17.64 3.39 0.13
N ASN A 132 -17.15 3.46 1.37
CA ASN A 132 -17.20 4.68 2.17
C ASN A 132 -15.77 5.13 2.48
N LEU A 133 -15.23 5.99 1.60
CA LEU A 133 -13.85 6.45 1.67
C LEU A 133 -13.74 7.72 2.51
N GLY A 134 -12.67 7.83 3.29
CA GLY A 134 -12.36 9.05 4.03
C GLY A 134 -11.80 10.18 3.14
N PRO A 135 -11.34 11.29 3.73
CA PRO A 135 -10.74 12.40 3.00
C PRO A 135 -9.62 11.96 2.07
N ARG A 136 -9.48 12.60 0.90
CA ARG A 136 -8.38 12.33 -0.04
C ARG A 136 -7.27 13.37 0.16
N PRO A 137 -5.99 12.96 0.21
CA PRO A 137 -4.88 13.91 0.31
C PRO A 137 -4.77 14.73 -0.99
N GLU A 138 -4.43 16.02 -0.87
CA GLU A 138 -4.21 16.89 -2.04
C GLU A 138 -2.89 16.59 -2.74
N LYS A 139 -1.86 16.25 -1.94
CA LYS A 139 -0.55 15.80 -2.41
C LYS A 139 -0.34 14.33 -2.04
N PRO A 140 0.19 13.49 -2.94
CA PRO A 140 0.48 12.09 -2.60
C PRO A 140 1.35 11.98 -1.35
N ILE A 141 0.98 11.07 -0.45
CA ILE A 141 1.80 10.71 0.70
C ILE A 141 3.04 10.00 0.19
N GLU A 142 4.21 10.30 0.74
CA GLU A 142 5.46 9.65 0.37
C GLU A 142 5.72 8.47 1.30
N ILE A 143 6.00 7.30 0.74
CA ILE A 143 6.34 6.10 1.53
C ILE A 143 7.64 5.49 1.01
N TYR A 144 8.64 5.44 1.89
CA TYR A 144 9.93 4.83 1.65
C TYR A 144 9.91 3.38 2.14
N GLU A 145 10.07 2.42 1.23
CA GLU A 145 9.76 1.02 1.51
C GLU A 145 10.47 0.04 0.57
N PHE A 146 10.47 -1.25 0.89
CA PHE A 146 10.80 -2.29 -0.09
C PHE A 146 9.88 -3.52 0.02
N GLU A 147 9.71 -4.22 -1.11
CA GLU A 147 8.65 -5.22 -1.28
C GLU A 147 8.79 -6.42 -0.34
N SER A 148 10.02 -6.87 -0.05
CA SER A 148 10.32 -7.99 0.85
C SER A 148 10.43 -7.62 2.34
N CYS A 149 9.70 -6.58 2.77
CA CYS A 149 9.59 -6.19 4.18
C CYS A 149 8.17 -6.45 4.71
N PRO A 150 8.00 -7.24 5.79
CA PRO A 150 6.67 -7.51 6.34
C PRO A 150 6.01 -6.25 6.91
N PHE A 151 6.81 -5.32 7.45
CA PHE A 151 6.30 -4.05 7.98
C PHE A 151 5.83 -3.11 6.86
N CYS A 152 6.54 -3.08 5.73
CA CYS A 152 6.13 -2.29 4.56
C CYS A 152 4.86 -2.86 3.93
N ARG A 153 4.74 -4.19 3.86
CA ARG A 153 3.52 -4.88 3.40
C ARG A 153 2.29 -4.43 4.19
N LYS A 154 2.36 -4.37 5.52
CA LYS A 154 1.25 -3.89 6.36
C LYS A 154 0.80 -2.48 5.97
N VAL A 155 1.76 -1.60 5.65
CA VAL A 155 1.47 -0.23 5.21
C VAL A 155 0.87 -0.22 3.79
N ARG A 156 1.37 -1.03 2.85
CA ARG A 156 0.75 -1.17 1.52
C ARG A 156 -0.67 -1.72 1.58
N GLU A 157 -0.93 -2.66 2.47
CA GLU A 157 -2.27 -3.21 2.69
C GLU A 157 -3.22 -2.14 3.21
N ILE A 158 -2.83 -1.31 4.18
CA ILE A 158 -3.71 -0.22 4.63
C ILE A 158 -3.90 0.86 3.57
N VAL A 159 -2.87 1.16 2.77
CA VAL A 159 -2.99 2.07 1.61
C VAL A 159 -4.04 1.54 0.63
N ALA A 160 -4.06 0.22 0.39
CA ALA A 160 -5.07 -0.43 -0.43
C ALA A 160 -6.48 -0.35 0.18
N VAL A 161 -6.62 -0.65 1.48
CA VAL A 161 -7.90 -0.54 2.21
C VAL A 161 -8.44 0.90 2.18
N LEU A 162 -7.58 1.90 2.38
CA LEU A 162 -8.00 3.30 2.41
C LEU A 162 -8.16 3.90 1.02
N ASP A 163 -7.85 3.16 -0.04
CA ASP A 163 -7.88 3.61 -1.43
C ASP A 163 -7.03 4.88 -1.69
N LEU A 164 -5.85 4.96 -1.06
CA LEU A 164 -4.98 6.12 -1.19
C LEU A 164 -4.04 6.00 -2.39
N ASP A 165 -3.77 7.14 -3.02
CA ASP A 165 -2.71 7.27 -4.00
C ASP A 165 -1.44 7.74 -3.30
N VAL A 166 -0.35 6.99 -3.50
CA VAL A 166 0.87 7.11 -2.71
C VAL A 166 2.07 7.17 -3.65
N LEU A 167 2.98 8.10 -3.39
CA LEU A 167 4.29 8.14 -4.03
C LEU A 167 5.24 7.23 -3.27
N PHE A 168 5.55 6.08 -3.85
CA PHE A 168 6.51 5.15 -3.29
C PHE A 168 7.93 5.48 -3.73
N TYR A 169 8.84 5.52 -2.76
CA TYR A 169 10.28 5.58 -2.96
C TYR A 169 10.92 4.26 -2.58
N PRO A 170 11.26 3.40 -3.55
CA PRO A 170 11.79 2.10 -3.21
C PRO A 170 13.14 2.16 -2.51
N CYS A 171 13.34 1.28 -1.55
CA CYS A 171 14.51 1.22 -0.69
C CYS A 171 15.05 -0.22 -0.63
N PRO A 172 15.35 -0.88 -1.77
CA PRO A 172 15.93 -2.22 -1.76
C PRO A 172 17.29 -2.21 -1.04
N ARG A 173 17.72 -3.35 -0.49
CA ARG A 173 19.05 -3.51 0.12
C ARG A 173 20.12 -3.09 -0.88
N ASN A 174 21.11 -2.34 -0.40
CA ASN A 174 22.19 -1.77 -1.20
C ASN A 174 21.75 -0.73 -2.25
N GLY A 175 20.51 -0.21 -2.17
CA GLY A 175 20.05 0.91 -2.99
C GLY A 175 20.83 2.20 -2.69
N PRO A 176 21.43 2.86 -3.70
CA PRO A 176 22.28 4.02 -3.49
C PRO A 176 21.51 5.33 -3.25
N ASN A 177 20.22 5.42 -3.60
CA ASN A 177 19.52 6.71 -3.66
C ASN A 177 18.68 7.00 -2.40
N PHE A 178 17.66 6.19 -2.13
CA PHE A 178 16.63 6.56 -1.16
C PHE A 178 16.91 6.06 0.26
N ARG A 179 17.64 4.95 0.43
CA ARG A 179 18.04 4.50 1.78
C ARG A 179 18.90 5.52 2.51
N PRO A 180 19.97 6.08 1.90
CA PRO A 180 20.76 7.13 2.56
C PRO A 180 19.92 8.37 2.87
N LYS A 181 19.01 8.75 1.97
CA LYS A 181 18.09 9.88 2.18
C LYS A 181 17.23 9.68 3.44
N VAL A 182 16.66 8.50 3.66
CA VAL A 182 15.90 8.20 4.89
C VAL A 182 16.78 8.28 6.14
N GLY A 183 18.03 7.84 6.05
CA GLY A 183 19.01 8.02 7.13
C GLY A 183 19.27 9.49 7.47
N GLN A 184 19.33 10.36 6.45
CA GLN A 184 19.51 11.81 6.64
C GLN A 184 18.26 12.50 7.20
N MET A 185 17.07 12.13 6.72
CA MET A 185 15.81 12.77 7.10
C MET A 185 15.28 12.32 8.47
N GLY A 186 15.31 11.00 8.75
CA GLY A 186 14.75 10.44 9.98
C GLY A 186 15.80 9.87 10.95
N GLY A 187 17.09 9.96 10.61
CA GLY A 187 18.20 9.55 11.49
C GLY A 187 18.51 8.05 11.51
N LYS A 188 17.68 7.21 10.88
CA LYS A 188 17.90 5.75 10.78
C LYS A 188 17.42 5.20 9.44
N GLN A 189 18.16 4.25 8.87
CA GLN A 189 17.72 3.50 7.68
C GLN A 189 16.73 2.39 8.05
N GLN A 190 15.59 2.79 8.63
CA GLN A 190 14.50 1.91 9.05
C GLN A 190 13.31 2.08 8.10
N PHE A 191 12.61 0.97 7.80
CA PHE A 191 11.50 0.97 6.84
C PHE A 191 10.28 0.20 7.40
N PRO A 192 9.05 0.63 7.10
CA PRO A 192 8.70 1.80 6.27
C PRO A 192 8.98 3.12 6.98
N TYR A 193 9.22 4.17 6.19
CA TYR A 193 9.24 5.56 6.63
C TYR A 193 8.25 6.35 5.79
N MET A 194 7.36 7.10 6.43
CA MET A 194 6.28 7.83 5.77
C MET A 194 6.49 9.33 5.97
N VAL A 195 6.23 10.11 4.93
CA VAL A 195 6.15 11.57 4.96
C VAL A 195 4.82 12.00 4.34
N ASP A 196 4.04 12.77 5.10
CA ASP A 196 2.79 13.34 4.64
C ASP A 196 2.96 14.85 4.39
N PRO A 197 3.11 15.28 3.12
CA PRO A 197 3.32 16.68 2.78
C PRO A 197 2.07 17.55 3.05
N ASN A 198 0.90 16.96 3.27
CA ASN A 198 -0.33 17.70 3.56
C ASN A 198 -0.39 18.18 5.01
N THR A 199 0.34 17.51 5.92
CA THR A 199 0.33 17.83 7.36
C THR A 199 1.72 18.14 7.91
N GLY A 200 2.78 17.84 7.15
CA GLY A 200 4.18 17.93 7.58
C GLY A 200 4.61 16.78 8.50
N VAL A 201 3.77 15.77 8.71
CA VAL A 201 4.10 14.63 9.58
C VAL A 201 5.05 13.68 8.86
N ALA A 202 6.12 13.29 9.55
CA ALA A 202 7.02 12.23 9.10
C ALA A 202 7.28 11.24 10.25
N MET A 203 7.19 9.93 9.98
CA MET A 203 7.32 8.92 11.04
C MET A 203 7.80 7.56 10.56
N TYR A 204 8.36 6.80 11.51
CA TYR A 204 8.63 5.36 11.40
C TYR A 204 7.50 4.54 12.03
N GLU A 205 7.76 3.24 12.20
CA GLU A 205 6.89 2.25 12.87
C GLU A 205 5.60 1.98 12.09
N SER A 206 5.52 0.82 11.43
CA SER A 206 4.38 0.48 10.57
C SER A 206 3.03 0.62 11.27
N ASP A 207 2.95 0.28 12.56
CA ASP A 207 1.69 0.35 13.32
C ASP A 207 1.29 1.79 13.64
N ALA A 208 2.26 2.68 13.85
CA ALA A 208 2.01 4.11 14.02
C ALA A 208 1.56 4.74 12.69
N ILE A 209 2.23 4.38 11.59
CA ILE A 209 1.85 4.82 10.24
C ILE A 209 0.41 4.37 9.91
N ILE A 210 0.07 3.10 10.16
CA ILE A 210 -1.28 2.57 9.92
C ILE A 210 -2.33 3.34 10.73
N LYS A 211 -2.08 3.55 12.03
CA LYS A 211 -2.98 4.32 12.89
C LYS A 211 -3.15 5.76 12.41
N TYR A 212 -2.05 6.40 11.98
CA TYR A 212 -2.08 7.74 11.42
C TYR A 212 -2.94 7.81 10.14
N LEU A 213 -2.67 6.94 9.16
CA LEU A 213 -3.38 6.93 7.89
C LEU A 213 -4.88 6.67 8.08
N VAL A 214 -5.22 5.71 8.95
CA VAL A 214 -6.61 5.38 9.26
C VAL A 214 -7.32 6.52 9.98
N GLY A 215 -6.66 7.18 10.94
CA GLY A 215 -7.24 8.31 11.67
C GLY A 215 -7.39 9.56 10.82
N LYS A 216 -6.47 9.81 9.89
CA LYS A 216 -6.46 11.03 9.06
C LYS A 216 -7.27 10.90 7.78
N TYR A 217 -7.22 9.73 7.14
CA TYR A 217 -7.77 9.48 5.79
C TYR A 217 -8.76 8.32 5.72
N GLY A 218 -9.08 7.71 6.86
CA GLY A 218 -10.06 6.64 7.00
C GLY A 218 -11.16 6.98 8.01
N ASP A 219 -11.74 5.94 8.60
CA ASP A 219 -12.83 6.00 9.58
C ASP A 219 -12.36 5.86 11.04
N GLY A 220 -11.04 5.83 11.27
CA GLY A 220 -10.45 5.58 12.59
C GLY A 220 -10.31 4.10 12.98
N ASN A 221 -10.86 3.16 12.21
CA ASN A 221 -10.82 1.73 12.54
C ASN A 221 -9.72 0.99 11.76
N VAL A 222 -8.74 0.45 12.49
CA VAL A 222 -7.69 -0.39 11.87
C VAL A 222 -8.27 -1.79 11.61
N PRO A 223 -8.20 -2.33 10.38
CA PRO A 223 -8.64 -3.68 10.07
C PRO A 223 -8.03 -4.73 11.02
N LEU A 224 -8.81 -5.72 11.44
CA LEU A 224 -8.38 -6.73 12.42
C LEU A 224 -7.03 -7.37 12.05
N LEU A 225 -6.85 -7.81 10.81
CA LEU A 225 -5.62 -8.46 10.35
C LEU A 225 -4.38 -7.54 10.33
N LEU A 226 -4.57 -6.24 10.54
CA LEU A 226 -3.50 -5.25 10.69
C LEU A 226 -3.27 -4.83 12.15
N SER A 227 -4.13 -5.25 13.09
CA SER A 227 -4.05 -4.90 14.52
C SER A 227 -3.66 -6.06 15.45
N LEU A 228 -3.39 -7.26 14.93
CA LEU A 228 -3.02 -8.46 15.71
C LEU A 228 -1.53 -8.52 16.12
N GLY A 229 -0.80 -7.41 16.02
CA GLY A 229 0.59 -7.30 16.46
C GLY A 229 1.53 -8.31 15.79
N LEU A 230 2.21 -9.15 16.59
CA LEU A 230 3.18 -10.13 16.10
C LEU A 230 2.58 -11.10 15.08
N PHE A 231 1.32 -11.50 15.24
CA PHE A 231 0.66 -12.41 14.31
C PHE A 231 0.52 -11.80 12.91
N THR A 232 0.21 -10.50 12.84
CA THR A 232 0.19 -9.74 11.59
C THR A 232 1.57 -9.74 10.93
N THR A 233 2.63 -9.51 11.72
CA THR A 233 4.01 -9.50 11.19
C THR A 233 4.45 -10.87 10.67
N LEU A 234 4.09 -11.96 11.38
CA LEU A 234 4.42 -13.33 10.96
C LEU A 234 3.72 -13.71 9.65
N THR A 235 2.41 -13.45 9.55
CA THR A 235 1.64 -13.72 8.32
C THR A 235 2.10 -12.85 7.15
N ALA A 236 2.50 -11.59 7.40
CA ALA A 236 3.16 -10.75 6.41
C ALA A 236 4.53 -11.27 5.96
N GLY A 237 5.28 -11.91 6.86
CA GLY A 237 6.50 -12.64 6.53
C GLY A 237 6.24 -13.85 5.64
N PHE A 238 5.28 -14.70 6.03
CA PHE A 238 4.93 -15.91 5.28
C PHE A 238 4.40 -15.61 3.86
N ALA A 239 3.72 -14.48 3.68
CA ALA A 239 3.29 -14.00 2.36
C ALA A 239 4.43 -13.85 1.34
N MET A 240 5.69 -13.85 1.76
CA MET A 240 6.86 -13.57 0.91
C MET A 240 7.78 -14.78 0.71
N ILE A 241 7.55 -15.91 1.38
CA ILE A 241 8.48 -17.07 1.38
C ILE A 241 8.68 -17.67 -0.01
N GLY A 242 7.64 -17.67 -0.85
CA GLY A 242 7.72 -18.20 -2.21
C GLY A 242 8.44 -17.29 -3.21
N ARG A 243 8.85 -16.08 -2.80
CA ARG A 243 9.41 -15.07 -3.73
C ARG A 243 10.91 -15.17 -3.94
N MET A 244 11.61 -16.05 -3.21
CA MET A 244 13.05 -16.29 -3.37
C MET A 244 13.91 -14.99 -3.33
N GLY A 245 13.51 -14.02 -2.50
CA GLY A 245 14.23 -12.75 -2.38
C GLY A 245 13.94 -11.70 -3.46
N LYS A 246 13.00 -11.93 -4.39
CA LYS A 246 12.53 -10.88 -5.31
C LYS A 246 12.02 -9.65 -4.56
N GLY A 247 12.35 -8.46 -5.06
CA GLY A 247 12.02 -7.19 -4.41
C GLY A 247 12.88 -6.85 -3.18
N THR A 248 14.03 -7.51 -3.00
CA THR A 248 14.90 -7.33 -1.82
C THR A 248 16.11 -6.47 -2.05
N SER A 249 16.85 -6.70 -3.14
CA SER A 249 18.19 -6.13 -3.34
C SER A 249 18.23 -5.30 -4.60
N TYR A 250 19.01 -4.23 -4.56
CA TYR A 250 19.17 -3.30 -5.65
C TYR A 250 19.84 -3.96 -6.86
N ARG A 251 19.38 -3.59 -8.05
CA ARG A 251 20.03 -3.84 -9.33
C ARG A 251 20.30 -2.50 -10.01
N PRO A 252 21.49 -2.31 -10.62
CA PRO A 252 21.83 -1.08 -11.33
C PRO A 252 20.74 -0.61 -12.29
N SER A 253 20.45 0.70 -12.26
CA SER A 253 19.36 1.30 -13.01
C SER A 253 19.59 2.78 -13.31
N LYS A 254 18.87 3.28 -14.32
CA LYS A 254 18.76 4.70 -14.64
C LYS A 254 17.57 5.28 -13.88
N LEU A 255 17.81 6.30 -13.05
CA LEU A 255 16.74 6.94 -12.29
C LEU A 255 15.89 7.83 -13.23
N PRO A 256 14.56 7.65 -13.28
CA PRO A 256 13.69 8.48 -14.10
C PRO A 256 13.54 9.90 -13.51
N PRO A 257 13.39 10.95 -14.34
CA PRO A 257 13.15 12.31 -13.86
C PRO A 257 11.74 12.50 -13.28
N LYS A 258 10.74 11.72 -13.75
CA LYS A 258 9.38 11.71 -13.21
C LYS A 258 9.04 10.31 -12.68
N PRO A 259 8.30 10.19 -11.56
CA PRO A 259 7.83 8.90 -11.09
C PRO A 259 6.95 8.23 -12.15
N LEU A 260 7.04 6.90 -12.26
CA LEU A 260 6.11 6.13 -13.08
C LEU A 260 4.74 6.07 -12.39
N GLU A 261 3.66 5.84 -13.12
CA GLU A 261 2.33 5.67 -12.55
C GLU A 261 1.89 4.20 -12.70
N LEU A 262 1.47 3.59 -11.59
CA LEU A 262 1.05 2.19 -11.55
C LEU A 262 -0.34 2.07 -10.94
N TRP A 263 -1.31 1.65 -11.76
CA TRP A 263 -2.64 1.27 -11.29
C TRP A 263 -2.59 -0.19 -10.82
N ALA A 264 -2.76 -0.40 -9.52
CA ALA A 264 -2.55 -1.69 -8.90
C ALA A 264 -3.18 -1.76 -7.50
N TYR A 265 -3.14 -2.94 -6.88
CA TYR A 265 -3.49 -3.11 -5.47
C TYR A 265 -2.67 -4.25 -4.86
N GLU A 266 -2.51 -4.24 -3.54
CA GLU A 266 -1.52 -5.07 -2.84
C GLU A 266 -1.72 -6.59 -3.05
N PRO A 267 -2.94 -7.15 -2.91
CA PRO A 267 -3.16 -8.61 -3.03
C PRO A 267 -3.01 -9.22 -4.42
N SER A 268 -2.97 -8.42 -5.49
CA SER A 268 -2.88 -8.97 -6.85
C SER A 268 -1.48 -9.54 -7.11
N PRO A 269 -1.34 -10.84 -7.46
CA PRO A 269 -0.04 -11.43 -7.77
C PRO A 269 0.58 -10.81 -9.03
N PHE A 270 -0.23 -10.42 -10.01
CA PHE A 270 0.22 -9.73 -11.22
C PHE A 270 0.78 -8.34 -10.92
N CYS A 271 0.19 -7.62 -9.95
CA CYS A 271 0.72 -6.33 -9.51
C CYS A 271 2.01 -6.49 -8.71
N LYS A 272 2.08 -7.55 -7.88
CA LYS A 272 3.25 -7.85 -7.05
C LYS A 272 4.52 -8.04 -7.88
N VAL A 273 4.47 -8.79 -8.98
CA VAL A 273 5.66 -9.02 -9.82
C VAL A 273 6.19 -7.73 -10.46
N VAL A 274 5.31 -6.78 -10.78
CA VAL A 274 5.71 -5.46 -11.28
C VAL A 274 6.37 -4.63 -10.17
N ARG A 275 5.74 -4.58 -8.98
CA ARG A 275 6.30 -3.86 -7.82
C ARG A 275 7.67 -4.38 -7.42
N GLU A 276 7.90 -5.69 -7.48
CA GLU A 276 9.23 -6.27 -7.20
C GLU A 276 10.31 -5.68 -8.11
N VAL A 277 10.03 -5.53 -9.40
CA VAL A 277 10.98 -4.97 -10.38
C VAL A 277 11.16 -3.47 -10.19
N LEU A 278 10.07 -2.71 -9.95
CA LEU A 278 10.15 -1.29 -9.59
C LEU A 278 11.02 -1.10 -8.34
N VAL A 279 10.89 -1.98 -7.35
CA VAL A 279 11.67 -1.91 -6.12
C VAL A 279 13.14 -2.24 -6.35
N GLU A 280 13.45 -3.34 -7.04
CA GLU A 280 14.84 -3.75 -7.30
C GLU A 280 15.61 -2.71 -8.13
N LEU A 281 14.94 -2.05 -9.06
CA LEU A 281 15.53 -0.99 -9.89
C LEU A 281 15.45 0.40 -9.23
N GLU A 282 14.96 0.48 -7.99
CA GLU A 282 14.88 1.73 -7.23
C GLU A 282 14.08 2.83 -7.97
N LEU A 283 12.97 2.46 -8.63
CA LEU A 283 12.17 3.37 -9.47
C LEU A 283 11.01 3.99 -8.67
N PRO A 284 11.03 5.32 -8.43
CA PRO A 284 9.90 6.00 -7.80
C PRO A 284 8.64 5.84 -8.63
N HIS A 285 7.52 5.59 -7.97
CA HIS A 285 6.24 5.44 -8.65
C HIS A 285 5.06 5.90 -7.81
N ILE A 286 4.07 6.51 -8.46
CA ILE A 286 2.76 6.77 -7.88
C ILE A 286 1.93 5.49 -8.04
N LEU A 287 1.49 4.92 -6.93
CA LEU A 287 0.54 3.80 -6.94
C LEU A 287 -0.88 4.35 -6.87
N HIS A 288 -1.65 4.13 -7.94
CA HIS A 288 -3.10 4.34 -7.92
C HIS A 288 -3.79 3.07 -7.40
N SER A 289 -4.18 3.08 -6.12
CA SER A 289 -4.84 1.91 -5.51
C SER A 289 -6.16 1.60 -6.21
N CYS A 290 -6.34 0.35 -6.63
CA CYS A 290 -7.52 -0.14 -7.33
C CYS A 290 -8.13 -1.37 -6.63
N ALA A 291 -8.17 -1.39 -5.30
CA ALA A 291 -8.85 -2.46 -4.55
C ALA A 291 -10.34 -2.55 -4.92
N ARG A 292 -11.01 -3.66 -4.57
CA ARG A 292 -12.45 -3.85 -4.86
C ARG A 292 -13.26 -2.77 -4.15
N GLY A 293 -14.26 -2.22 -4.84
CA GLY A 293 -15.03 -1.04 -4.44
C GLY A 293 -14.36 0.32 -4.67
N SER A 294 -13.11 0.38 -5.15
CA SER A 294 -12.47 1.65 -5.47
C SER A 294 -13.16 2.35 -6.66
N PRO A 295 -13.50 3.66 -6.56
CA PRO A 295 -14.03 4.42 -7.68
C PRO A 295 -13.00 4.57 -8.81
N LYS A 296 -11.71 4.38 -8.54
CA LYS A 296 -10.64 4.45 -9.56
C LYS A 296 -10.75 3.36 -10.61
N ARG A 297 -11.45 2.27 -10.31
CA ARG A 297 -11.77 1.24 -11.32
C ARG A 297 -12.61 1.80 -12.47
N GLN A 298 -13.58 2.65 -12.13
CA GLN A 298 -14.40 3.37 -13.08
C GLN A 298 -13.56 4.40 -13.85
N VAL A 299 -12.72 5.17 -13.15
CA VAL A 299 -11.83 6.17 -13.79
C VAL A 299 -10.91 5.52 -14.82
N LEU A 300 -10.29 4.39 -14.50
CA LEU A 300 -9.45 3.67 -15.45
C LEU A 300 -10.27 3.12 -16.61
N TYR A 301 -11.45 2.55 -16.33
CA TYR A 301 -12.36 2.05 -17.37
C TYR A 301 -12.78 3.14 -18.36
N GLU A 302 -13.13 4.34 -17.88
CA GLU A 302 -13.48 5.49 -18.74
C GLU A 302 -12.29 5.96 -19.58
N ARG A 303 -11.07 5.93 -19.01
CA ARG A 303 -9.86 6.39 -19.70
C ARG A 303 -9.45 5.47 -20.84
N VAL A 304 -9.54 4.15 -20.64
CA VAL A 304 -8.93 3.16 -21.56
C VAL A 304 -9.93 2.16 -22.16
N GLY A 305 -11.21 2.25 -21.78
CA GLY A 305 -12.29 1.35 -22.24
C GLY A 305 -12.26 -0.05 -21.65
N HIS A 306 -11.35 -0.33 -20.70
CA HIS A 306 -11.17 -1.65 -20.09
C HIS A 306 -10.58 -1.52 -18.70
N PHE A 307 -11.05 -2.32 -17.74
CA PHE A 307 -10.43 -2.36 -16.42
C PHE A 307 -9.65 -3.66 -16.24
N GLN A 308 -8.35 -3.53 -16.05
CA GLN A 308 -7.45 -4.59 -15.65
C GLN A 308 -6.26 -3.97 -14.91
N VAL A 309 -5.69 -4.72 -13.98
CA VAL A 309 -4.47 -4.30 -13.27
C VAL A 309 -3.46 -5.44 -13.21
N PRO A 310 -2.15 -5.17 -13.28
CA PRO A 310 -1.54 -3.85 -13.32
C PRO A 310 -1.74 -3.13 -14.67
N TYR A 311 -1.82 -1.80 -14.60
CA TYR A 311 -1.71 -0.91 -15.75
C TYR A 311 -0.61 0.12 -15.45
N LEU A 312 0.35 0.26 -16.37
CA LEU A 312 1.49 1.16 -16.24
C LEU A 312 1.27 2.38 -17.15
N GLU A 313 1.53 3.56 -16.62
CA GLU A 313 1.74 4.78 -17.41
C GLU A 313 3.16 5.31 -17.10
N ASP A 314 3.96 5.50 -18.15
CA ASP A 314 5.33 6.02 -18.03
C ASP A 314 5.41 7.43 -18.63
N PRO A 315 5.40 8.49 -17.81
CA PRO A 315 5.45 9.86 -18.29
C PRO A 315 6.82 10.25 -18.87
N ASN A 316 7.85 9.41 -18.70
CA ASN A 316 9.19 9.66 -19.22
C ASN A 316 9.35 9.21 -20.68
N THR A 317 8.56 8.24 -21.12
CA THR A 317 8.58 7.69 -22.50
C THR A 317 7.26 7.87 -23.25
N GLY A 318 6.17 8.16 -22.54
CA GLY A 318 4.81 8.21 -23.08
C GLY A 318 4.14 6.83 -23.20
N VAL A 319 4.78 5.74 -22.77
CA VAL A 319 4.23 4.39 -22.84
C VAL A 319 3.10 4.22 -21.85
N GLN A 320 2.00 3.59 -22.31
CA GLN A 320 0.95 3.10 -21.45
C GLN A 320 0.59 1.67 -21.85
N MET A 321 0.47 0.75 -20.88
CA MET A 321 0.30 -0.67 -21.19
C MET A 321 -0.27 -1.51 -20.05
N PHE A 322 -0.93 -2.60 -20.44
CA PHE A 322 -1.35 -3.70 -19.56
C PHE A 322 -0.33 -4.84 -19.58
N GLU A 323 -0.71 -5.97 -18.98
CA GLU A 323 0.03 -7.24 -18.94
C GLU A 323 1.29 -7.19 -18.08
N SER A 324 1.19 -7.72 -16.86
CA SER A 324 2.29 -7.67 -15.87
C SER A 324 3.65 -8.18 -16.38
N ALA A 325 3.67 -9.22 -17.22
CA ALA A 325 4.91 -9.76 -17.77
C ALA A 325 5.55 -8.81 -18.78
N ASP A 326 4.75 -8.21 -19.65
CA ASP A 326 5.22 -7.26 -20.66
C ASP A 326 5.61 -5.92 -20.01
N ILE A 327 4.89 -5.49 -18.95
CA ILE A 327 5.28 -4.36 -18.10
C ILE A 327 6.66 -4.60 -17.48
N VAL A 328 6.91 -5.80 -16.94
CA VAL A 328 8.20 -6.16 -16.37
C VAL A 328 9.30 -6.09 -17.43
N ASP A 329 9.08 -6.68 -18.60
CA ASP A 329 10.06 -6.68 -19.69
C ASP A 329 10.34 -5.25 -20.19
N TYR A 330 9.30 -4.42 -20.30
CA TYR A 330 9.41 -3.00 -20.64
C TYR A 330 10.26 -2.23 -19.62
N ILE A 331 9.96 -2.35 -18.32
CA ILE A 331 10.69 -1.65 -17.26
C ILE A 331 12.16 -2.08 -17.27
N GLN A 332 12.44 -3.38 -17.41
CA GLN A 332 13.81 -3.88 -17.48
C GLN A 332 14.56 -3.32 -18.70
N ALA A 333 13.97 -3.38 -19.89
CA ALA A 333 14.61 -2.88 -21.11
C ALA A 333 14.85 -1.37 -21.07
N THR A 334 13.96 -0.62 -20.40
CA THR A 334 14.00 0.85 -20.39
C THR A 334 14.93 1.39 -19.30
N TYR A 335 14.92 0.80 -18.10
CA TYR A 335 15.53 1.38 -16.91
C TYR A 335 16.70 0.61 -16.32
N ALA A 336 16.84 -0.69 -16.57
CA ALA A 336 18.01 -1.43 -16.06
C ALA A 336 19.31 -1.00 -16.75
N LEU A 337 20.44 -1.19 -16.06
CA LEU A 337 21.80 -0.94 -16.56
C LEU A 337 22.60 -2.24 -16.72
#